data_AF-A0A6B3F434-F1
#
_entry.id   AF-A0A6B3F434-F1
#
_cell.length_a   1.000
_cell.length_b   1.000
_cell.length_c   1.000
_cell.angle_alpha   90.00
_cell.angle_beta   90.00
_cell.angle_gamma   90.00
#
_symmetry.space_group_name_H-M   'P 1'
#
loop_
_entity.id
_entity.type
_entity.pdbx_description
1 polymer ?
#
loop_
_entity_poly.entity_id
_entity_poly.type
_entity_poly.pdbx_seq_one_letter_code
_entity_poly.pdbx_strand_id
1 'polypeptide(L)'
;CARRYPDLALEVHEEQTATLSEGLATGRLDLLLLALPLSTPGFTEIPLFDEDFALVTPLGHRLGGREGLPRDVLSELPLLLLAEGHCLRDQAL
;
A
#
# COMPACT_ATOMS: atom_id res chain seq x y z
N CYS A 1 -13.66 -15.62 -0.82
CA CYS A 1 -14.94 -14.90 -1.00
C CYS A 1 -16.05 -15.77 -1.58
N ALA A 2 -15.86 -16.42 -2.75
CA ALA A 2 -16.93 -17.17 -3.44
C ALA A 2 -17.67 -18.23 -2.61
N ARG A 3 -17.01 -18.93 -1.68
CA ARG A 3 -17.67 -19.95 -0.83
C ARG A 3 -18.58 -19.38 0.26
N ARG A 4 -18.38 -18.13 0.67
CA ARG A 4 -19.15 -17.48 1.74
C ARG A 4 -20.13 -16.44 1.20
N TYR A 5 -19.85 -15.86 0.05
CA TYR A 5 -20.72 -14.93 -0.67
C TYR A 5 -20.80 -15.37 -2.14
N PRO A 6 -21.61 -16.39 -2.45
CA PRO A 6 -21.68 -16.98 -3.79
C PRO A 6 -22.31 -16.03 -4.83
N ASP A 7 -23.18 -15.12 -4.38
CA ASP A 7 -23.87 -14.16 -5.25
C ASP A 7 -23.09 -12.85 -5.44
N LEU A 8 -21.95 -12.70 -4.75
CA LEU A 8 -21.12 -11.50 -4.87
C LEU A 8 -20.28 -11.58 -6.14
N ALA A 9 -20.57 -10.71 -7.10
CA ALA A 9 -19.70 -10.42 -8.23
C ALA A 9 -18.76 -9.27 -7.85
N LEU A 10 -17.46 -9.54 -7.82
CA LEU A 10 -16.44 -8.53 -7.52
C LEU A 10 -15.73 -8.13 -8.81
N GLU A 11 -15.80 -6.85 -9.15
CA GLU A 11 -14.96 -6.25 -10.18
C GLU A 11 -13.79 -5.54 -9.48
N VAL A 12 -12.57 -5.86 -9.90
CA VAL A 12 -11.34 -5.36 -9.26
C VAL A 12 -10.60 -4.49 -10.26
N HIS A 13 -10.29 -3.26 -9.85
CA HIS A 13 -9.49 -2.32 -10.61
C HIS A 13 -8.23 -1.98 -9.83
N GLU A 14 -7.07 -2.07 -10.50
CA GLU A 14 -5.77 -1.69 -9.93
C GLU A 14 -5.23 -0.51 -10.72
N GLU A 15 -5.18 0.65 -10.07
CA GLU A 15 -4.71 1.92 -10.64
C GLU A 15 -4.06 2.80 -9.55
N GLN A 16 -3.56 3.98 -9.93
CA GLN A 16 -3.02 4.93 -8.98
C GLN A 16 -4.10 5.50 -8.05
N THR A 17 -3.72 5.80 -6.81
CA THR A 17 -4.60 6.34 -5.77
C THR A 17 -5.43 7.53 -6.27
N ALA A 18 -4.85 8.46 -7.03
CA ALA A 18 -5.56 9.62 -7.56
C ALA A 18 -6.75 9.23 -8.46
N THR A 19 -6.50 8.33 -9.43
CA THR A 19 -7.52 7.86 -10.38
C THR A 19 -8.60 7.03 -9.70
N LEU A 20 -8.22 6.23 -8.70
CA LEU A 20 -9.16 5.48 -7.87
C LEU A 20 -10.05 6.39 -7.03
N SER A 21 -9.48 7.43 -6.40
CA SER A 21 -10.22 8.43 -5.63
C SER A 21 -11.25 9.18 -6.48
N GLU A 22 -10.89 9.58 -7.71
CA GLU A 22 -11.83 10.14 -8.66
C GLU A 22 -12.93 9.15 -9.06
N GLY A 23 -12.58 7.86 -9.21
CA GLY A 23 -13.53 6.78 -9.48
C GLY A 23 -14.59 6.64 -8.41
N LEU A 24 -14.20 6.70 -7.13
CA LEU A 24 -15.15 6.67 -6.01
C LEU A 24 -15.97 7.97 -5.94
N ALA A 25 -15.36 9.14 -6.14
CA ALA A 25 -16.07 10.42 -6.12
C ALA A 25 -17.13 10.56 -7.23
N THR A 26 -16.92 9.92 -8.38
CA THR A 26 -17.84 9.93 -9.52
C THR A 26 -18.87 8.79 -9.50
N GLY A 27 -18.77 7.88 -8.52
CA GLY A 27 -19.64 6.70 -8.43
C GLY A 27 -19.32 5.60 -9.45
N ARG A 28 -18.15 5.67 -10.10
CA ARG A 28 -17.62 4.59 -10.95
C ARG A 28 -17.15 3.40 -10.11
N LEU A 29 -16.68 3.67 -8.89
CA LEU A 29 -16.27 2.67 -7.91
C LEU A 29 -17.13 2.82 -6.65
N ASP A 30 -17.43 1.70 -6.00
CA ASP A 30 -18.22 1.69 -4.77
C ASP A 30 -17.38 1.75 -3.49
N LEU A 31 -16.13 1.24 -3.57
CA LEU A 31 -15.21 1.16 -2.44
C LEU A 31 -13.76 1.20 -2.94
N LEU A 32 -12.86 1.61 -2.05
CA LEU A 32 -11.42 1.61 -2.28
C LEU A 32 -10.71 0.84 -1.17
N LEU A 33 -9.66 0.10 -1.55
CA LEU A 33 -8.72 -0.53 -0.62
C LEU A 33 -7.37 0.17 -0.76
N LEU A 34 -7.04 1.03 0.20
CA LEU A 34 -5.90 1.93 0.12
C LEU A 34 -5.17 2.01 1.47
N ALA A 35 -3.91 2.44 1.41
CA ALA A 35 -3.14 2.77 2.60
C ALA A 35 -3.59 4.14 3.15
N LEU A 36 -3.75 4.23 4.46
CA LEU A 36 -4.23 5.42 5.16
C LEU A 36 -3.08 6.21 5.80
N PRO A 37 -3.27 7.51 6.13
CA PRO A 37 -4.45 8.34 5.85
C PRO A 37 -4.49 8.85 4.40
N LEU A 38 -5.68 9.01 3.81
CA LEU A 38 -5.82 9.52 2.43
C LEU A 38 -5.76 11.05 2.34
N SER A 39 -5.92 11.75 3.48
CA SER A 39 -5.94 13.21 3.61
C SER A 39 -6.88 13.95 2.63
N THR A 40 -7.86 13.25 2.07
CA THR A 40 -8.77 13.79 1.05
C THR A 40 -10.16 13.99 1.66
N PRO A 41 -10.75 15.20 1.59
CA PRO A 41 -12.09 15.45 2.13
C PRO A 41 -13.16 14.64 1.41
N GLY A 42 -14.23 14.29 2.13
CA GLY A 42 -15.40 13.63 1.55
C GLY A 42 -15.34 12.10 1.54
N PHE A 43 -14.24 11.50 2.01
CA PHE A 43 -14.13 10.06 2.20
C PHE A 43 -14.38 9.67 3.66
N THR A 44 -15.03 8.52 3.85
CA THR A 44 -15.07 7.84 5.14
C THR A 44 -14.03 6.72 5.11
N GLU A 45 -13.07 6.79 6.02
CA GLU A 45 -12.00 5.80 6.13
C GLU A 45 -12.36 4.76 7.20
N ILE A 46 -12.15 3.48 6.89
CA ILE A 46 -12.32 2.36 7.82
C ILE A 46 -10.99 1.61 7.88
N PRO A 47 -10.22 1.71 8.99
CA PRO A 47 -8.97 0.98 9.13
C PRO A 47 -9.26 -0.51 9.22
N LEU A 48 -8.55 -1.31 8.41
CA LEU A 48 -8.72 -2.76 8.35
C LEU A 48 -7.64 -3.50 9.13
N PHE A 49 -6.37 -3.15 8.90
CA PHE A 49 -5.20 -3.73 9.54
C PHE A 49 -3.98 -2.84 9.29
N ASP A 50 -2.92 -3.08 10.04
CA ASP A 50 -1.58 -2.54 9.78
C ASP A 50 -0.76 -3.57 8.98
N GLU A 51 0.03 -3.10 8.02
CA GLU A 51 0.91 -3.94 7.20
C GLU A 51 2.38 -3.61 7.50
N ASP A 52 3.16 -4.64 7.85
CA ASP A 52 4.58 -4.49 8.16
C ASP A 52 5.43 -4.38 6.89
N PHE A 53 6.41 -3.47 6.92
CA PHE A 53 7.44 -3.41 5.89
C PHE A 53 8.49 -4.51 6.07
N ALA A 54 8.82 -5.18 4.97
CA ALA A 54 9.92 -6.14 4.90
C ALA A 54 11.07 -5.61 4.04
N LEU A 55 12.31 -5.79 4.51
CA LEU A 55 13.51 -5.49 3.72
C LEU A 55 13.94 -6.73 2.92
N VAL A 56 13.89 -6.61 1.60
CA VAL A 56 14.40 -7.65 0.68
C VAL A 56 15.84 -7.32 0.28
N THR A 57 16.73 -8.30 0.40
CA THR A 57 18.15 -8.13 0.05
C THR A 57 18.66 -9.34 -0.76
N PRO A 58 19.72 -9.18 -1.57
CA PRO A 58 20.40 -10.31 -2.18
C PRO A 58 20.93 -11.29 -1.13
N LEU A 59 21.06 -12.56 -1.51
CA LEU A 59 21.67 -13.57 -0.64
C LEU A 59 23.09 -13.15 -0.23
N GLY A 60 23.38 -13.27 1.08
CA GLY A 60 24.69 -12.88 1.65
C GLY A 60 24.86 -11.39 1.93
N HIS A 61 23.83 -10.55 1.69
CA HIS A 61 23.88 -9.15 2.07
C HIS A 61 24.01 -9.00 3.60
N ARG A 62 24.76 -7.98 4.06
CA ARG A 62 25.07 -7.75 5.49
C ARG A 62 23.85 -7.61 6.41
N LEU A 63 22.70 -7.25 5.83
CA LEU A 63 21.42 -7.09 6.52
C LEU A 63 20.45 -8.27 6.32
N GLY A 64 20.83 -9.27 5.52
CA GLY A 64 19.97 -10.42 5.25
C GLY A 64 19.66 -11.18 6.54
N GLY A 65 18.37 -11.47 6.78
CA GLY A 65 17.90 -12.20 7.95
C GLY A 65 17.96 -11.43 9.27
N ARG A 66 18.27 -10.13 9.25
CA ARG A 66 18.24 -9.28 10.44
C ARG A 66 16.82 -8.77 10.67
N GLU A 67 16.38 -8.80 11.93
CA GLU A 67 15.09 -8.26 12.37
C GLU A 67 15.31 -6.95 13.15
N GLY A 68 14.25 -6.14 13.29
CA GLY A 68 14.29 -4.92 14.10
C GLY A 68 15.29 -3.87 13.61
N LEU A 69 15.50 -3.79 12.29
CA LEU A 69 16.43 -2.82 11.71
C LEU A 69 15.93 -1.40 11.96
N PRO A 70 16.75 -0.52 12.56
CA PRO A 70 16.36 0.87 12.71
C PRO A 70 16.38 1.57 11.33
N ARG A 71 15.50 2.55 11.16
CA ARG A 71 15.22 3.17 9.86
C ARG A 71 16.42 3.93 9.29
N ASP A 72 17.27 4.47 10.16
CA ASP A 72 18.51 5.17 9.81
C ASP A 72 19.48 4.28 9.00
N VAL A 73 19.50 2.98 9.24
CA VAL A 73 20.30 2.02 8.47
C VAL A 73 19.88 1.98 7.00
N LEU A 74 18.61 2.27 6.69
CA LEU A 74 18.11 2.31 5.32
C LEU A 74 18.63 3.52 4.55
N SER A 75 18.84 4.66 5.22
CA SER A 75 19.36 5.89 4.60
C SER A 75 20.80 5.75 4.09
N GLU A 76 21.56 4.79 4.63
CA GLU A 76 22.94 4.50 4.21
C GLU A 76 23.02 3.51 3.03
N LEU A 77 21.88 2.98 2.55
CA LEU A 77 21.83 1.98 1.50
C LEU A 77 21.42 2.57 0.15
N PRO A 78 21.93 2.04 -0.96
CA PRO A 78 21.38 2.31 -2.28
C PRO A 78 20.05 1.56 -2.44
N LEU A 79 18.96 2.15 -1.94
CA LEU A 79 17.63 1.56 -2.01
C LEU A 79 17.02 1.69 -3.41
N LEU A 80 16.43 0.59 -3.89
CA LEU A 80 15.50 0.62 -5.01
C LEU A 80 14.10 0.86 -4.45
N LEU A 81 13.58 2.06 -4.69
CA LEU A 81 12.24 2.46 -4.28
C LEU A 81 11.34 2.56 -5.50
N LEU A 82 10.03 2.41 -5.29
CA LEU A 82 9.04 2.70 -6.31
C LEU A 82 9.12 4.18 -6.74
N ALA A 83 8.55 4.47 -7.90
CA ALA A 83 8.45 5.82 -8.42
C ALA A 83 7.62 6.73 -7.48
N GLU A 84 7.69 8.04 -7.68
CA GLU A 84 6.84 9.00 -6.97
C GLU A 84 5.34 8.73 -7.24
N GLY A 85 4.49 9.00 -6.25
CA GLY A 85 3.04 8.78 -6.33
C GLY A 85 2.56 7.41 -5.82
N HIS A 86 3.46 6.54 -5.37
CA HIS A 86 3.12 5.29 -4.70
C HIS A 86 3.20 5.47 -3.17
N CYS A 87 2.10 5.19 -2.47
CA CYS A 87 2.03 5.26 -1.00
C CYS A 87 3.17 4.49 -0.31
N LEU A 88 3.59 3.36 -0.90
CA LEU A 88 4.70 2.56 -0.38
C LEU A 88 6.03 3.34 -0.29
N ARG A 89 6.30 4.23 -1.24
CA ARG A 89 7.54 5.03 -1.24
C ARG A 89 7.50 6.03 -0.08
N ASP A 90 6.41 6.77 0.04
CA ASP A 90 6.27 7.84 1.03
C ASP A 90 6.18 7.29 2.46
N GLN A 91 5.63 6.08 2.63
CA GLN A 91 5.54 5.40 3.92
C GLN A 91 6.84 4.71 4.33
N ALA A 92 7.63 4.21 3.36
CA ALA A 92 8.92 3.58 3.65
C ALA A 92 10.00 4.58 4.11
N LEU A 93 9.96 5.83 3.61
CA LEU A 93 10.99 6.87 3.78
C LEU A 93 10.79 7.89 4.89
#